data_AF-A0A2H0QIR0-F1
#
_entry.id   AF-A0A2H0QIR0-F1
#
_cell.length_a   1.000
_cell.length_b   1.000
_cell.length_c   1.000
_cell.angle_alpha   90.00
_cell.angle_beta   90.00
_cell.angle_gamma   90.00
#
_symmetry.space_group_name_H-M   'P 1'
#
loop_
_entity.id
_entity.type
_entity.pdbx_description
1 polymer ?
#
loop_
_entity_poly.entity_id
_entity_poly.type
_entity_poly.pdbx_seq_one_letter_code
_entity_poly.pdbx_strand_id
1 'polypeptide(L)'
;MIGKLSSKEGVVNVLVSWLPLEDNWYARILDENLTILSLYETGDILLANHIKLENFVIKNILKLSAIYCYCGNSLSTKAYGLAHDQIRKCLFDMNYDKSDIVFNTNSAQLCSECDANFDRVNLPEDFKKNLKKDLKKLKKDFFYRVYDFVQTKPKISIVIATIFALFINILSNYLYEIIMGRANLPIFLVSPFVVIWNYFT
;
A
#
# COMPACT_ATOMS: atom_id res chain seq x y z
N MET A 1 -13.10 -2.03 -32.11
CA MET A 1 -11.86 -2.37 -32.84
C MET A 1 -10.68 -1.77 -32.08
N ILE A 2 -9.92 -2.57 -31.34
CA ILE A 2 -8.62 -2.14 -30.81
C ILE A 2 -7.64 -2.38 -31.96
N GLY A 3 -7.13 -1.31 -32.56
CA GLY A 3 -6.13 -1.39 -33.63
C GLY A 3 -4.91 -2.19 -33.17
N LYS A 4 -4.29 -2.93 -34.10
CA LYS A 4 -3.08 -3.72 -33.84
C LYS A 4 -1.99 -2.80 -33.27
N LEU A 5 -1.78 -2.87 -31.95
CA LEU A 5 -0.64 -2.25 -31.28
C LEU A 5 0.60 -3.03 -31.72
N SER A 6 1.42 -2.43 -32.57
CA SER A 6 2.67 -3.04 -33.05
C SER A 6 3.64 -3.19 -31.88
N SER A 7 3.91 -4.43 -31.45
CA SER A 7 4.85 -4.73 -30.37
C SER A 7 6.29 -4.70 -30.87
N LYS A 8 7.13 -3.87 -30.25
CA LYS A 8 8.60 -3.99 -30.35
C LYS A 8 9.07 -5.07 -29.36
N GLU A 9 10.14 -5.80 -29.69
CA GLU A 9 10.76 -6.76 -28.77
C GLU A 9 11.07 -6.10 -27.41
N GLY A 10 10.70 -6.77 -26.32
CA GLY A 10 10.92 -6.29 -24.96
C GLY A 10 9.93 -5.26 -24.42
N VAL A 11 8.88 -4.90 -25.17
CA VAL A 11 7.86 -3.94 -24.72
C VAL A 11 6.56 -4.65 -24.35
N VAL A 12 6.18 -4.58 -23.08
CA VAL A 12 4.86 -5.01 -22.61
C VAL A 12 3.90 -3.83 -22.63
N ASN A 13 2.81 -3.97 -23.40
CA ASN A 13 1.73 -3.00 -23.48
C ASN A 13 0.66 -3.32 -22.42
N VAL A 14 0.28 -2.30 -21.65
CA VAL A 14 -0.77 -2.42 -20.63
C VAL A 14 -1.90 -1.46 -20.98
N LEU A 15 -3.06 -2.01 -21.28
CA LEU A 15 -4.29 -1.25 -21.47
C LEU A 15 -5.03 -1.16 -20.15
N VAL A 16 -5.47 0.04 -19.76
CA VAL A 16 -6.31 0.25 -18.58
C VAL A 16 -7.67 0.75 -19.07
N SER A 17 -8.75 0.10 -18.66
CA SER A 17 -10.10 0.45 -19.09
C SER A 17 -11.13 0.28 -17.97
N TRP A 18 -12.31 0.88 -18.14
CA TRP A 18 -13.47 0.69 -17.27
C TRP A 18 -14.45 -0.36 -17.80
N LEU A 19 -14.02 -1.18 -18.76
CA LEU A 19 -14.88 -2.18 -19.39
C LEU A 19 -14.86 -3.48 -18.60
N PRO A 20 -16.01 -4.16 -18.41
CA PRO A 20 -16.02 -5.50 -17.85
C PRO A 20 -15.21 -6.45 -18.75
N LEU A 21 -14.48 -7.38 -18.13
CA LEU A 21 -13.85 -8.49 -18.83
C LEU A 21 -14.72 -9.74 -18.68
N GLU A 22 -14.61 -10.65 -19.63
CA GLU A 22 -15.21 -11.99 -19.54
C GLU A 22 -14.81 -12.70 -18.25
N ASP A 23 -15.63 -13.64 -17.79
CA ASP A 23 -15.43 -14.44 -16.56
C ASP A 23 -15.13 -13.63 -15.30
N ASN A 24 -15.53 -12.35 -15.27
CA ASN A 24 -15.34 -11.44 -14.14
C ASN A 24 -13.87 -11.15 -13.78
N TRP A 25 -12.93 -11.30 -14.72
CA TRP A 25 -11.53 -10.95 -14.50
C TRP A 25 -11.34 -9.43 -14.35
N TYR A 26 -10.31 -9.02 -13.61
CA TYR A 26 -9.83 -7.62 -13.58
C TYR A 26 -8.48 -7.42 -14.29
N ALA A 27 -7.83 -8.51 -14.70
CA ALA A 27 -6.60 -8.48 -15.47
C ALA A 27 -6.53 -9.71 -16.37
N ARG A 28 -6.18 -9.53 -17.65
CA ARG A 28 -6.03 -10.64 -18.60
C ARG A 28 -4.91 -10.35 -19.59
N ILE A 29 -4.04 -11.33 -19.83
CA ILE A 29 -3.08 -11.30 -20.94
C ILE A 29 -3.89 -11.60 -22.21
N LEU A 30 -3.88 -10.69 -23.18
CA LEU A 30 -4.60 -10.80 -24.45
C LEU A 30 -3.70 -11.37 -25.56
N ASP A 31 -2.41 -11.08 -25.49
CA ASP A 31 -1.39 -11.50 -26.45
C ASP A 31 -0.01 -11.51 -25.75
N GLU A 32 1.03 -12.00 -26.42
CA GLU A 32 2.40 -12.19 -25.87
C GLU A 32 2.98 -10.94 -25.19
N ASN A 33 2.56 -9.75 -25.64
CA ASN A 33 3.05 -8.46 -25.16
C ASN A 33 1.90 -7.49 -24.82
N LEU A 34 0.67 -7.97 -24.66
CA LEU A 34 -0.50 -7.13 -24.40
C LEU A 34 -1.30 -7.67 -23.23
N THR A 35 -1.45 -6.84 -22.20
CA THR A 35 -2.32 -7.13 -21.04
C THR A 35 -3.36 -6.03 -20.91
N ILE A 36 -4.60 -6.42 -20.59
CA ILE A 36 -5.66 -5.49 -20.20
C ILE A 36 -5.89 -5.56 -18.69
N LEU A 37 -6.01 -4.40 -18.06
CA LEU A 37 -6.47 -4.19 -16.70
C LEU A 37 -7.83 -3.51 -16.75
N SER A 38 -8.77 -4.07 -16.01
CA SER A 38 -10.10 -3.50 -15.86
C SER A 38 -10.28 -2.89 -14.48
N LEU A 39 -10.70 -1.62 -14.48
CA LEU A 39 -11.17 -0.88 -13.31
C LEU A 39 -12.68 -1.07 -13.07
N TYR A 40 -13.37 -1.84 -13.92
CA TYR A 40 -14.79 -2.15 -13.74
C TYR A 40 -14.99 -2.88 -12.40
N GLU A 41 -15.78 -2.27 -11.51
CA GLU A 41 -16.03 -2.64 -10.11
C GLU A 41 -14.80 -2.58 -9.19
N THR A 42 -13.62 -3.01 -9.66
CA THR A 42 -12.39 -2.94 -8.86
C THR A 42 -12.03 -1.51 -8.51
N GLY A 43 -12.29 -0.54 -9.39
CA GLY A 43 -12.10 0.88 -9.12
C GLY A 43 -12.95 1.35 -7.93
N ASP A 44 -14.24 1.02 -7.95
CA ASP A 44 -15.17 1.39 -6.89
C ASP A 44 -14.83 0.70 -5.56
N ILE A 45 -14.49 -0.59 -5.60
CA ILE A 45 -14.04 -1.37 -4.43
C ILE A 45 -12.82 -0.72 -3.80
N LEU A 46 -11.83 -0.33 -4.60
CA LEU A 46 -10.59 0.28 -4.11
C LEU A 46 -10.86 1.67 -3.52
N LEU A 47 -11.65 2.50 -4.20
CA LEU A 47 -12.01 3.84 -3.72
C LEU A 47 -12.83 3.79 -2.43
N ALA A 48 -13.80 2.87 -2.33
CA ALA A 48 -14.58 2.63 -1.12
C ALA A 48 -13.70 2.21 0.08
N ASN A 49 -12.57 1.57 -0.20
CA ASN A 49 -11.57 1.21 0.80
C ASN A 49 -10.44 2.25 0.94
N HIS A 50 -10.57 3.43 0.37
CA HIS A 50 -9.57 4.50 0.38
C HIS A 50 -8.19 4.09 -0.19
N ILE A 51 -8.17 3.19 -1.18
CA ILE A 51 -6.98 2.77 -1.90
C ILE A 51 -6.92 3.49 -3.25
N LYS A 52 -5.76 4.08 -3.54
CA LYS A 52 -5.45 4.74 -4.81
C LYS A 52 -5.51 3.77 -5.98
N LEU A 53 -6.16 4.16 -7.07
CA LEU A 53 -6.23 3.35 -8.30
C LEU A 53 -4.84 3.15 -8.92
N GLU A 54 -3.96 4.13 -8.75
CA GLU A 54 -2.55 4.08 -9.14
C GLU A 54 -1.82 2.91 -8.47
N ASN A 55 -2.14 2.60 -7.21
CA ASN A 55 -1.54 1.45 -6.53
C ASN A 55 -1.96 0.14 -7.22
N PHE A 56 -3.20 0.04 -7.70
CA PHE A 56 -3.64 -1.13 -8.47
C PHE A 56 -2.92 -1.23 -9.81
N VAL A 57 -2.79 -0.13 -10.56
CA VAL A 57 -2.09 -0.13 -11.84
C VAL A 57 -0.61 -0.49 -11.65
N ILE A 58 0.10 0.18 -10.73
CA ILE A 58 1.52 -0.06 -10.44
C ILE A 58 1.73 -1.50 -9.94
N LYS A 59 0.88 -2.01 -9.04
CA LYS A 59 0.94 -3.40 -8.57
C LYS A 59 0.87 -4.38 -9.73
N ASN A 60 -0.07 -4.20 -10.64
CA ASN A 60 -0.23 -5.12 -11.77
C ASN A 60 0.92 -4.98 -12.78
N ILE A 61 1.47 -3.79 -12.98
CA ILE A 61 2.71 -3.62 -13.76
C ILE A 61 3.87 -4.39 -13.10
N LEU A 62 4.07 -4.24 -11.78
CA LEU A 62 5.09 -5.00 -11.05
C LEU A 62 4.87 -6.51 -11.14
N LYS A 63 3.61 -6.98 -11.09
CA LYS A 63 3.24 -8.38 -11.32
C LYS A 63 3.66 -8.84 -12.71
N LEU A 64 3.35 -8.07 -13.75
CA LEU A 64 3.74 -8.38 -15.13
C LEU A 64 5.25 -8.38 -15.32
N SER A 65 5.97 -7.41 -14.75
CA SER A 65 7.44 -7.38 -14.78
C SER A 65 8.03 -8.60 -14.08
N ALA A 66 7.47 -9.00 -12.94
CA ALA A 66 7.90 -10.20 -12.21
C ALA A 66 7.64 -11.48 -13.02
N ILE A 67 6.48 -11.59 -13.69
CA ILE A 67 6.17 -12.69 -14.61
C ILE A 67 7.15 -12.72 -15.79
N TYR A 68 7.37 -11.57 -16.42
CA TYR A 68 8.24 -11.44 -17.58
C TYR A 68 9.67 -11.91 -17.26
N CYS A 69 10.24 -11.47 -16.13
CA CYS A 69 11.55 -11.92 -15.69
C CYS A 69 11.55 -13.41 -15.30
N TYR A 70 10.53 -13.88 -14.57
CA TYR A 70 10.42 -15.28 -14.15
C TYR A 70 10.34 -16.25 -15.33
N CYS A 71 9.65 -15.86 -16.41
CA CYS A 71 9.46 -16.68 -17.60
C CYS A 71 10.53 -16.46 -18.68
N GLY A 72 11.65 -15.80 -18.37
CA GLY A 72 12.77 -15.63 -19.31
C GLY A 72 12.48 -14.65 -20.45
N ASN A 73 11.92 -13.48 -20.13
CA ASN A 73 11.58 -12.39 -21.03
C ASN A 73 10.34 -12.64 -21.92
N SER A 74 9.31 -13.26 -21.37
CA SER A 74 8.03 -13.47 -22.04
C SER A 74 6.87 -13.45 -21.05
N LEU A 75 5.71 -12.91 -21.44
CA LEU A 75 4.48 -13.09 -20.69
C LEU A 75 3.88 -14.47 -21.01
N SER A 76 4.33 -15.48 -20.28
CA SER A 76 3.86 -16.86 -20.47
C SER A 76 2.79 -17.23 -19.45
N THR A 77 1.81 -18.02 -19.91
CA THR A 77 0.86 -18.72 -19.04
C THR A 77 1.52 -19.70 -18.08
N LYS A 78 2.81 -20.06 -18.29
CA LYS A 78 3.60 -20.82 -17.31
C LYS A 78 3.63 -20.15 -15.92
N ALA A 79 3.44 -18.83 -15.85
CA ALA A 79 3.35 -18.09 -14.61
C ALA A 79 2.10 -18.40 -13.76
N TYR A 80 1.12 -19.16 -14.27
CA TYR A 80 0.00 -19.64 -13.45
C TYR A 80 0.49 -20.48 -12.26
N GLY A 81 1.66 -21.12 -12.34
CA GLY A 81 2.26 -21.83 -11.21
C GLY A 81 2.70 -20.93 -10.05
N LEU A 82 2.74 -19.60 -10.23
CA LEU A 82 2.98 -18.64 -9.14
C LEU A 82 1.69 -18.25 -8.41
N ALA A 83 0.53 -18.56 -8.97
CA ALA A 83 -0.75 -18.14 -8.43
C ALA A 83 -1.07 -18.89 -7.13
N HIS A 84 -1.70 -18.19 -6.18
CA HIS A 84 -2.10 -18.77 -4.89
C HIS A 84 -3.58 -18.57 -4.64
N ASP A 85 -4.29 -19.64 -4.30
CA ASP A 85 -5.72 -19.55 -3.96
C ASP A 85 -5.98 -18.85 -2.62
N GLN A 86 -4.96 -18.79 -1.75
CA GLN A 86 -5.05 -18.17 -0.43
C GLN A 86 -4.65 -16.70 -0.48
N ILE A 87 -5.42 -15.84 0.19
CA ILE A 87 -5.13 -14.43 0.33
C ILE A 87 -4.02 -14.24 1.39
N ARG A 88 -2.77 -14.18 0.93
CA ARG A 88 -1.55 -13.98 1.75
C ARG A 88 -0.98 -12.57 1.62
N LYS A 89 -1.72 -11.67 0.96
CA LYS A 89 -1.27 -10.36 0.47
C LYS A 89 -0.14 -10.47 -0.57
N CYS A 90 0.04 -11.64 -1.16
CA CYS A 90 1.06 -11.85 -2.17
C CYS A 90 0.68 -11.12 -3.46
N LEU A 91 1.70 -10.69 -4.21
CA LEU A 91 1.55 -10.17 -5.57
C LEU A 91 0.83 -11.15 -6.51
N PHE A 92 0.93 -12.45 -6.21
CA PHE A 92 0.37 -13.54 -6.99
C PHE A 92 -0.86 -14.20 -6.36
N ASP A 93 -1.44 -13.61 -5.31
CA ASP A 93 -2.73 -14.09 -4.80
C ASP A 93 -3.79 -14.03 -5.91
N MET A 94 -4.58 -15.10 -6.02
CA MET A 94 -5.82 -15.13 -6.78
C MET A 94 -6.93 -14.56 -5.92
N ASN A 95 -7.72 -13.67 -6.51
CA ASN A 95 -8.87 -13.07 -5.87
C ASN A 95 -10.10 -13.69 -6.54
N TYR A 96 -10.72 -14.68 -5.88
CA TYR A 96 -11.95 -15.28 -6.37
C TYR A 96 -13.10 -14.26 -6.33
N ASP A 97 -13.17 -13.49 -5.25
CA ASP A 97 -14.01 -12.30 -5.17
C ASP A 97 -13.19 -11.05 -5.51
N LYS A 98 -13.73 -10.15 -6.34
CA LYS A 98 -13.08 -8.86 -6.64
C LYS A 98 -12.87 -8.03 -5.38
N SER A 99 -13.68 -8.19 -4.33
CA SER A 99 -13.49 -7.49 -3.05
C SER A 99 -12.14 -7.76 -2.41
N ASP A 100 -11.57 -8.94 -2.65
CA ASP A 100 -10.31 -9.37 -2.04
C ASP A 100 -9.08 -8.62 -2.57
N ILE A 101 -9.25 -7.87 -3.66
CA ILE A 101 -8.19 -7.07 -4.25
C ILE A 101 -7.63 -6.00 -3.31
N VAL A 102 -8.42 -5.60 -2.31
CA VAL A 102 -8.02 -4.66 -1.25
C VAL A 102 -6.80 -5.19 -0.50
N PHE A 103 -6.73 -6.49 -0.24
CA PHE A 103 -5.69 -7.11 0.59
C PHE A 103 -4.31 -7.07 -0.08
N ASN A 104 -4.25 -7.46 -1.35
CA ASN A 104 -3.00 -7.49 -2.12
C ASN A 104 -2.65 -6.13 -2.77
N THR A 105 -3.53 -5.12 -2.74
CA THR A 105 -3.24 -3.77 -3.26
C THR A 105 -2.74 -2.79 -2.20
N ASN A 106 -3.24 -2.88 -0.97
CA ASN A 106 -2.79 -1.99 0.12
C ASN A 106 -1.48 -2.45 0.80
N SER A 107 -1.14 -3.73 0.68
CA SER A 107 0.01 -4.30 1.38
C SER A 107 0.64 -5.44 0.58
N ALA A 108 0.84 -5.19 -0.71
CA ALA A 108 1.45 -6.15 -1.63
C ALA A 108 2.82 -6.60 -1.12
N GLN A 109 3.09 -7.90 -1.17
CA GLN A 109 4.38 -8.49 -0.82
C GLN A 109 4.68 -9.71 -1.69
N LEU A 110 5.89 -10.25 -1.59
CA LEU A 110 6.18 -11.61 -2.04
C LEU A 110 6.08 -12.53 -0.81
N CYS A 111 5.25 -13.56 -0.89
CA CYS A 111 5.21 -14.61 0.13
C CYS A 111 6.50 -15.45 0.08
N SER A 112 6.75 -16.26 1.11
CA SER A 112 7.94 -17.12 1.19
C SER A 112 8.03 -18.11 0.02
N GLU A 113 6.89 -18.61 -0.45
CA GLU A 113 6.80 -19.56 -1.57
C GLU A 113 7.20 -18.91 -2.90
N CYS A 114 6.61 -17.76 -3.25
CA CYS A 114 7.05 -16.98 -4.39
C CYS A 114 8.53 -16.59 -4.25
N ASP A 115 8.96 -16.11 -3.09
CA ASP A 115 10.35 -15.71 -2.87
C ASP A 115 11.33 -16.85 -3.19
N ALA A 116 11.04 -18.07 -2.73
CA ALA A 116 11.81 -19.27 -3.03
C ALA A 116 11.73 -19.67 -4.52
N ASN A 117 10.58 -19.48 -5.18
CA ASN A 117 10.45 -19.73 -6.61
C ASN A 117 11.30 -18.76 -7.44
N PHE A 118 11.37 -17.48 -7.05
CA PHE A 118 12.24 -16.50 -7.68
C PHE A 118 13.74 -16.84 -7.46
N ASP A 119 14.11 -17.50 -6.37
CA ASP A 119 15.49 -17.96 -6.14
C ASP A 119 15.92 -19.15 -7.02
N ARG A 120 14.96 -19.86 -7.61
CA ARG A 120 15.23 -21.03 -8.48
C ARG A 120 15.44 -20.67 -9.94
N VAL A 121 15.21 -19.41 -10.31
CA VAL A 121 15.35 -18.92 -11.69
C VAL A 121 16.45 -17.87 -11.77
N ASN A 122 17.07 -17.75 -12.95
CA ASN A 122 18.08 -16.73 -13.16
C ASN A 122 17.39 -15.38 -13.38
N LEU A 123 17.50 -14.47 -12.41
CA LEU A 123 16.92 -13.13 -12.45
C LEU A 123 18.01 -12.09 -12.69
N PRO A 124 17.67 -10.92 -13.26
CA PRO A 124 18.57 -9.79 -13.27
C PRO A 124 19.04 -9.43 -11.85
N GLU A 125 20.28 -8.94 -11.74
CA GLU A 125 20.84 -8.52 -10.45
C GLU A 125 19.93 -7.52 -9.74
N ASP A 126 19.81 -7.66 -8.42
CA ASP A 126 18.96 -6.84 -7.55
C ASP A 126 17.45 -6.80 -7.91
N PHE A 127 16.97 -7.50 -8.94
CA PHE A 127 15.57 -7.45 -9.37
C PHE A 127 14.61 -7.76 -8.22
N LYS A 128 14.84 -8.89 -7.54
CA LYS A 128 14.01 -9.32 -6.41
C LYS A 128 14.00 -8.31 -5.26
N LYS A 129 15.16 -7.70 -4.97
CA LYS A 129 15.33 -6.69 -3.92
C LYS A 129 14.58 -5.40 -4.28
N ASN A 130 14.70 -4.95 -5.52
CA ASN A 130 14.00 -3.76 -6.03
C ASN A 130 12.49 -3.98 -6.08
N LEU A 131 12.04 -5.15 -6.55
CA LEU A 131 10.63 -5.54 -6.53
C LEU A 131 10.06 -5.47 -5.10
N LYS A 132 10.72 -6.09 -4.11
CA LYS A 132 10.29 -5.99 -2.69
C LYS A 132 10.28 -4.55 -2.17
N LYS A 133 11.23 -3.71 -2.60
CA LYS A 133 11.29 -2.28 -2.23
C LYS A 133 10.12 -1.50 -2.81
N ASP A 134 9.77 -1.74 -4.07
CA ASP A 134 8.68 -1.04 -4.74
C ASP A 134 7.31 -1.49 -4.23
N LEU A 135 7.13 -2.79 -3.97
CA LEU A 135 5.91 -3.30 -3.32
C LEU A 135 5.66 -2.65 -1.95
N LYS A 136 6.71 -2.38 -1.16
CA LYS A 136 6.58 -1.68 0.13
C LYS A 136 6.06 -0.24 0.03
N LYS A 137 6.15 0.39 -1.15
CA LYS A 137 5.62 1.74 -1.39
C LYS A 137 4.11 1.72 -1.64
N LEU A 138 3.56 0.58 -2.07
CA LEU A 138 2.14 0.39 -2.34
C LEU A 138 1.35 0.29 -1.03
N LYS A 139 0.97 1.44 -0.49
CA LYS A 139 0.20 1.56 0.75
C LYS A 139 -0.83 2.67 0.61
N LYS A 140 -1.92 2.56 1.38
CA LYS A 140 -2.83 3.70 1.61
C LYS A 140 -2.06 4.91 2.17
N ASP A 141 -2.61 6.09 1.94
CA ASP A 141 -2.09 7.33 2.50
C ASP A 141 -2.06 7.25 4.03
N PHE A 142 -1.10 7.95 4.63
CA PHE A 142 -0.88 7.90 6.07
C PHE A 142 -2.15 8.24 6.86
N PHE A 143 -2.90 9.26 6.42
CA PHE A 143 -4.19 9.63 7.01
C PHE A 143 -5.15 8.44 7.09
N TYR A 144 -5.40 7.74 5.98
CA TYR A 144 -6.32 6.61 5.96
C TYR A 144 -5.80 5.41 6.75
N ARG A 145 -4.49 5.19 6.82
CA ARG A 145 -3.93 4.15 7.69
C ARG A 145 -4.15 4.44 9.18
N VAL A 146 -4.03 5.71 9.58
CA VAL A 146 -4.33 6.14 10.95
C VAL A 146 -5.83 6.03 11.20
N TYR A 147 -6.66 6.47 10.27
CA TYR A 147 -8.12 6.33 10.34
C TYR A 147 -8.55 4.87 10.53
N ASP A 148 -8.06 3.96 9.67
CA ASP A 148 -8.33 2.52 9.78
C ASP A 148 -7.84 1.95 11.12
N PHE A 149 -6.67 2.39 11.60
CA PHE A 149 -6.16 1.98 12.92
C PHE A 149 -7.08 2.42 14.06
N VAL A 150 -7.60 3.66 14.01
CA VAL A 150 -8.55 4.18 14.99
C VAL A 150 -9.85 3.40 14.99
N GLN A 151 -10.40 3.12 13.79
CA GLN A 151 -11.64 2.36 13.66
C GLN A 151 -11.51 0.91 14.12
N THR A 152 -10.38 0.27 13.81
CA THR A 152 -10.16 -1.15 14.14
C THR A 152 -9.77 -1.37 15.60
N LYS A 153 -9.11 -0.39 16.26
CA LYS A 153 -8.58 -0.54 17.63
C LYS A 153 -8.89 0.68 18.50
N PRO A 154 -10.18 1.06 18.69
CA PRO A 154 -10.57 2.31 19.34
C PRO A 154 -10.04 2.44 20.78
N LYS A 155 -10.02 1.35 21.55
CA LYS A 155 -9.48 1.35 22.93
C LYS A 155 -8.01 1.75 22.97
N ILE A 156 -7.20 1.22 22.05
CA ILE A 156 -5.76 1.53 21.98
C ILE A 156 -5.57 2.98 21.53
N SER A 157 -6.38 3.44 20.58
CA SER A 157 -6.33 4.82 20.11
C SER A 157 -6.63 5.83 21.20
N ILE A 158 -7.59 5.56 22.09
CA ILE A 158 -7.89 6.42 23.25
C ILE A 158 -6.67 6.49 24.19
N VAL A 159 -6.02 5.36 24.47
CA VAL A 159 -4.81 5.33 25.31
C VAL A 159 -3.67 6.14 24.68
N ILE A 160 -3.40 5.94 23.38
CA ILE A 160 -2.38 6.70 22.65
C ILE A 160 -2.69 8.19 22.66
N ALA A 161 -3.94 8.59 22.40
CA ALA A 161 -4.35 9.99 22.40
C ALA A 161 -4.16 10.63 23.79
N THR A 162 -4.46 9.89 24.86
CA THR A 162 -4.28 10.37 26.25
C THR A 162 -2.79 10.58 26.57
N ILE A 163 -1.94 9.61 26.23
CA ILE A 163 -0.48 9.72 26.42
C ILE A 163 0.07 10.88 25.60
N PHE A 164 -0.37 11.03 24.34
CA PHE A 164 0.07 12.12 23.47
C PHE A 164 -0.36 13.49 24.01
N ALA A 165 -1.57 13.62 24.55
CA ALA A 165 -2.04 14.85 25.18
C ALA A 165 -1.18 15.25 26.40
N LEU A 166 -0.83 14.29 27.25
CA LEU A 166 0.09 14.52 28.37
C LEU A 166 1.47 14.97 27.89
N PHE A 167 2.00 14.34 26.84
CA PHE A 167 3.28 14.70 26.26
C PHE A 167 3.28 16.13 25.70
N ILE A 168 2.23 16.50 24.93
CA ILE A 168 2.06 17.87 24.42
C ILE A 168 1.99 18.87 25.58
N ASN A 169 1.29 18.55 26.67
CA ASN A 169 1.20 19.43 27.83
C ASN A 169 2.58 19.69 28.47
N ILE A 170 3.38 18.64 28.68
CA ILE A 170 4.75 18.75 29.20
C ILE A 170 5.62 19.59 28.26
N LEU A 171 5.53 19.33 26.94
CA LEU A 171 6.29 20.06 25.94
C LEU A 171 5.90 21.55 25.88
N SER A 172 4.60 21.86 25.97
CA SER A 172 4.12 23.24 26.01
C SER A 172 4.64 24.00 27.22
N ASN A 173 4.64 23.37 28.41
CA ASN A 173 5.21 23.97 29.62
C ASN A 173 6.72 24.24 29.46
N TYR A 174 7.46 23.27 28.93
CA TYR A 174 8.89 23.43 28.67
C TYR A 174 9.20 24.58 27.70
N LEU A 175 8.45 24.68 26.60
CA LEU A 175 8.60 25.77 25.62
C LEU A 175 8.26 27.13 26.24
N TYR A 176 7.23 27.21 27.09
CA TYR A 176 6.85 28.44 27.78
C TYR A 176 7.97 28.97 28.69
N GLU A 177 8.63 28.08 29.43
CA GLU A 177 9.76 28.44 30.31
C GLU A 177 10.97 28.98 29.53
N ILE A 178 11.27 28.38 28.37
CA ILE A 178 12.33 28.87 27.48
C ILE A 178 12.01 30.28 26.98
N ILE A 179 10.78 30.49 26.48
CA ILE A 179 10.37 31.78 25.92
C ILE A 179 10.39 32.88 26.99
N MET A 180 9.97 32.58 28.21
CA MET A 180 9.96 33.54 29.32
C MET A 180 11.34 33.72 29.99
N GLY A 181 12.40 33.11 29.47
CA GLY A 181 13.76 33.26 29.99
C GLY A 181 13.97 32.67 31.39
N ARG A 182 13.11 31.74 31.83
CA ARG A 182 13.15 31.10 33.15
C ARG A 182 13.80 29.71 33.12
N ALA A 183 14.89 29.54 32.38
CA ALA A 183 15.52 28.24 32.11
C ALA A 183 16.19 27.54 33.32
N ASN A 184 15.91 27.93 34.57
CA ASN A 184 16.60 27.44 35.77
C ASN A 184 15.69 27.01 36.95
N LEU A 185 14.39 26.79 36.77
CA LEU A 185 13.54 26.22 37.83
C LEU A 185 13.11 24.78 37.48
N PRO A 186 13.20 23.84 38.43
CA PRO A 186 12.88 22.44 38.18
C PRO A 186 11.38 22.29 37.91
N ILE A 187 11.06 21.45 36.93
CA ILE A 187 9.77 21.16 36.27
C ILE A 187 8.60 20.75 37.20
N PHE A 188 8.77 20.77 38.51
CA PHE A 188 7.71 20.43 39.45
C PHE A 188 7.06 21.71 40.02
N LEU A 189 5.76 21.84 39.77
CA LEU A 189 4.81 22.80 40.37
C LEU A 189 4.52 24.08 39.58
N VAL A 190 3.93 23.93 38.39
CA VAL A 190 2.87 24.89 38.01
C VAL A 190 1.63 24.09 37.61
N SER A 191 0.79 23.83 38.62
CA SER A 191 -0.56 23.33 38.38
C SER A 191 -1.33 24.35 37.53
N PRO A 192 -2.25 23.93 36.65
CA PRO A 192 -3.06 24.84 35.83
C PRO A 192 -4.00 25.76 36.62
N PHE A 193 -4.03 25.71 37.95
CA PHE A 193 -4.90 26.54 38.79
C PHE A 193 -4.40 27.97 39.05
N VAL A 194 -3.12 28.29 38.79
CA VAL A 194 -2.55 29.59 39.21
C VAL A 194 -2.77 30.71 38.19
N VAL A 195 -3.12 30.41 36.93
CA VAL A 195 -3.29 31.46 35.91
C VAL A 195 -4.64 32.17 36.00
N ILE A 196 -5.63 31.61 36.71
CA ILE A 196 -6.97 32.22 36.83
C ILE A 196 -7.05 33.28 37.94
N TRP A 197 -6.14 33.29 38.92
CA TRP A 197 -6.28 34.19 40.08
C TRP A 197 -5.83 35.65 39.82
N ASN A 198 -4.91 35.88 38.88
CA ASN A 198 -4.34 37.22 38.63
C ASN A 198 -5.12 38.08 37.63
N TYR A 199 -6.34 37.70 37.23
CA TYR A 199 -7.22 38.53 36.41
C TYR A 199 -8.42 39.12 37.16
N PHE A 200 -8.57 38.83 38.47
CA PHE A 200 -9.74 39.24 39.26
C PHE A 200 -9.44 40.02 40.56
N THR A 201 -8.22 40.55 40.73
CA THR A 201 -7.88 41.54 41.78
C THR A 201 -6.91 42.56 41.23
#